data_AF-A0A2E3M8U0-F1
#
_entry.id   AF-A0A2E3M8U0-F1
#
_cell.length_a   1.000
_cell.length_b   1.000
_cell.length_c   1.000
_cell.angle_alpha   90.00
_cell.angle_beta   90.00
_cell.angle_gamma   90.00
#
_symmetry.space_group_name_H-M   'P 1'
#
loop_
_entity.id
_entity.type
_entity.pdbx_description
1 polymer ?
#
loop_
_entity_poly.entity_id
_entity_poly.type
_entity_poly.pdbx_seq_one_letter_code
_entity_poly.pdbx_strand_id
1 'polypeptide(L)'
;MKRKLRINGHSHLLPYPEEIPQFMKEKEIFWVDDERKHMLQKGWSRPVTHSSFFLNEKLEWMEDNKIDHAVVLNLSQLYGNGLRLEMMKKALRFQNDFNAQIQQNHASKFTCGFVIHPGFIQGALWEIERCVEDLELKVLCLPTHFMDSVGQWRSVFDRENDAIFELADHYKLAIEIHPYDGDKMIKLENTSWRFHLIWMLAQCGDAYHFYTLNGMQ
;
A
#
# COMPACT_ATOMS: atom_id res chain seq x y z
N MET A 1 23.83 -10.67 -27.58
CA MET A 1 23.62 -10.78 -26.12
C MET A 1 22.18 -10.40 -25.82
N LYS A 2 21.42 -11.16 -25.01
CA LYS A 2 20.08 -10.74 -24.58
C LYS A 2 20.22 -9.53 -23.63
N ARG A 3 19.46 -8.46 -23.87
CA ARG A 3 19.42 -7.29 -22.99
C ARG A 3 18.93 -7.72 -21.60
N LYS A 4 19.54 -7.19 -20.53
CA LYS A 4 19.07 -7.41 -19.16
C LYS A 4 17.74 -6.68 -18.95
N LEU A 5 16.81 -7.32 -18.24
CA LEU A 5 15.56 -6.71 -17.81
C LEU A 5 15.85 -5.56 -16.84
N ARG A 6 15.22 -4.40 -17.05
CA ARG A 6 15.24 -3.25 -16.15
C ARG A 6 13.93 -3.21 -15.38
N ILE A 7 13.99 -3.50 -14.07
CA ILE A 7 12.82 -3.56 -13.19
C ILE A 7 12.80 -2.33 -12.28
N ASN A 8 11.66 -1.66 -12.20
CA ASN A 8 11.39 -0.72 -11.11
C ASN A 8 10.74 -1.47 -9.94
N GLY A 9 11.52 -1.74 -8.88
CA GLY A 9 11.06 -2.53 -7.74
C GLY A 9 10.10 -1.81 -6.78
N HIS A 10 9.85 -0.52 -6.96
CA HIS A 10 8.97 0.26 -6.10
C HIS A 10 8.23 1.31 -6.94
N SER A 11 6.97 1.06 -7.24
CA SER A 11 6.06 1.99 -7.90
C SER A 11 4.72 2.07 -7.18
N HIS A 12 3.98 3.13 -7.43
CA HIS A 12 2.58 3.24 -7.06
C HIS A 12 1.78 3.68 -8.29
N LEU A 13 0.51 3.30 -8.31
CA LEU A 13 -0.48 3.81 -9.25
C LEU A 13 -1.65 4.41 -8.48
N LEU A 14 -2.16 5.53 -8.98
CA LEU A 14 -3.40 6.14 -8.55
C LEU A 14 -4.50 5.70 -9.52
N PRO A 15 -5.68 5.32 -9.01
CA PRO A 15 -6.87 5.24 -9.85
C PRO A 15 -7.18 6.61 -10.44
N TYR A 16 -7.68 6.64 -11.67
CA TYR A 16 -8.27 7.85 -12.24
C TYR A 16 -9.47 8.31 -11.39
N PRO A 17 -9.79 9.62 -11.32
CA PRO A 17 -10.87 10.12 -10.48
C PRO A 17 -12.21 9.39 -10.65
N GLU A 18 -12.55 9.02 -11.88
CA GLU A 18 -13.76 8.29 -12.27
C GLU A 18 -13.76 6.80 -11.86
N GLU A 19 -12.60 6.21 -11.58
CA GLU A 19 -12.46 4.82 -11.10
C GLU A 19 -12.65 4.72 -9.58
N ILE A 20 -12.57 5.86 -8.87
CA ILE A 20 -12.71 5.91 -7.42
C ILE A 20 -14.20 5.81 -7.05
N PRO A 21 -14.61 4.80 -6.25
CA PRO A 21 -16.00 4.66 -5.85
C PRO A 21 -16.55 5.91 -5.16
N GLN A 22 -17.76 6.32 -5.54
CA GLN A 22 -18.40 7.54 -5.04
C GLN A 22 -18.42 7.61 -3.50
N PHE A 23 -18.66 6.48 -2.82
CA PHE A 23 -18.69 6.44 -1.36
C PHE A 23 -17.35 6.85 -0.72
N MET A 24 -16.21 6.62 -1.38
CA MET A 24 -14.90 6.98 -0.83
C MET A 24 -14.70 8.50 -0.84
N LYS A 25 -15.20 9.19 -1.87
CA LYS A 25 -15.25 10.65 -1.94
C LYS A 25 -16.24 11.23 -0.94
N GLU A 26 -17.47 10.71 -0.89
CA GLU A 26 -18.52 11.18 0.02
C GLU A 26 -18.20 11.00 1.51
N LYS A 27 -17.49 9.92 1.85
CA LYS A 27 -17.03 9.65 3.23
C LYS A 27 -15.65 10.24 3.52
N GLU A 28 -15.10 11.01 2.59
CA GLU A 28 -13.80 11.66 2.71
C GLU A 28 -12.64 10.67 3.02
N ILE A 29 -12.75 9.42 2.56
CA ILE A 29 -11.77 8.35 2.79
C ILE A 29 -10.54 8.58 1.91
N PHE A 30 -10.76 8.74 0.60
CA PHE A 30 -9.72 9.01 -0.38
C PHE A 30 -10.37 9.38 -1.72
N TRP A 31 -9.84 10.41 -2.38
CA TRP A 31 -10.13 10.69 -3.78
C TRP A 31 -8.98 11.47 -4.42
N VAL A 32 -8.99 11.56 -5.74
CA VAL A 32 -8.13 12.45 -6.52
C VAL A 32 -9.00 13.58 -7.07
N ASP A 33 -8.50 14.80 -7.12
CA ASP A 33 -9.23 15.91 -7.75
C ASP A 33 -9.39 15.69 -9.27
N ASP A 34 -10.41 16.33 -9.86
CA ASP A 34 -10.75 16.11 -11.28
C ASP A 34 -9.61 16.58 -12.22
N GLU A 35 -8.74 17.47 -11.74
CA GLU A 35 -7.54 17.93 -12.44
C GLU A 35 -6.33 17.01 -12.28
N ARG A 36 -6.41 15.94 -11.48
CA ARG A 36 -5.34 14.98 -11.18
C ARG A 36 -4.08 15.61 -10.56
N LYS A 37 -4.26 16.73 -9.84
CA LYS A 37 -3.21 17.50 -9.17
C LYS A 37 -3.08 17.16 -7.69
N HIS A 38 -4.12 16.68 -7.03
CA HIS A 38 -4.08 16.37 -5.60
C HIS A 38 -4.76 15.05 -5.25
N MET A 39 -4.13 14.31 -4.33
CA MET A 39 -4.78 13.28 -3.53
C MET A 39 -5.38 13.92 -2.29
N LEU A 40 -6.57 13.48 -1.90
CA LEU A 40 -7.38 14.14 -0.89
C LEU A 40 -7.97 13.11 0.09
N GLN A 41 -8.03 13.48 1.36
CA GLN A 41 -8.75 12.78 2.43
C GLN A 41 -9.33 13.83 3.38
N LYS A 42 -10.13 13.42 4.37
CA LYS A 42 -10.64 14.35 5.39
C LYS A 42 -9.52 15.17 6.06
N GLY A 43 -9.53 16.48 5.86
CA GLY A 43 -8.55 17.40 6.45
C GLY A 43 -7.12 17.18 5.98
N TRP A 44 -6.90 16.47 4.86
CA TRP A 44 -5.58 16.15 4.33
C TRP A 44 -5.55 16.29 2.81
N SER A 45 -4.44 16.81 2.29
CA SER A 45 -4.20 16.94 0.86
C SER A 45 -2.71 16.74 0.56
N ARG A 46 -2.40 16.08 -0.54
CA ARG A 46 -1.03 16.02 -1.08
C ARG A 46 -1.02 16.21 -2.59
N PRO A 47 -0.05 16.98 -3.13
CA PRO A 47 0.09 17.12 -4.56
C PRO A 47 0.51 15.78 -5.20
N VAL A 48 -0.06 15.50 -6.36
CA VAL A 48 0.42 14.47 -7.29
C VAL A 48 1.62 15.05 -8.01
N THR A 49 2.82 14.55 -7.69
CA THR A 49 4.08 15.20 -8.12
C THR A 49 4.49 14.87 -9.54
N HIS A 50 3.87 13.88 -10.18
CA HIS A 50 4.19 13.45 -11.54
C HIS A 50 3.00 12.75 -12.18
N SER A 51 2.78 12.89 -13.49
CA SER A 51 1.66 12.25 -14.18
C SER A 51 1.76 10.72 -14.23
N SER A 52 2.98 10.17 -14.16
CA SER A 52 3.23 8.72 -14.16
C SER A 52 2.68 7.96 -12.94
N PHE A 53 1.95 8.61 -12.04
CA PHE A 53 1.13 7.90 -11.07
C PHE A 53 -0.14 7.32 -11.71
N PHE A 54 -0.56 7.77 -12.90
CA PHE A 54 -1.70 7.22 -13.62
C PHE A 54 -1.25 6.21 -14.67
N LEU A 55 -2.08 5.21 -14.98
CA LEU A 55 -1.70 4.02 -15.74
C LEU A 55 -1.12 4.32 -17.13
N ASN A 56 -1.82 5.11 -17.94
CA ASN A 56 -1.39 5.38 -19.32
C ASN A 56 -0.07 6.15 -19.33
N GLU A 57 0.00 7.20 -18.52
CA GLU A 57 1.19 8.02 -18.35
C GLU A 57 2.35 7.24 -17.71
N LYS A 58 2.07 6.23 -16.86
CA LYS A 58 3.07 5.31 -16.32
C LYS A 58 3.68 4.45 -17.42
N LEU A 59 2.85 3.91 -18.31
CA LEU A 59 3.32 3.07 -19.42
C LEU A 59 4.20 3.87 -20.39
N GLU A 60 3.81 5.09 -20.73
CA GLU A 60 4.63 6.02 -21.52
C GLU A 60 5.96 6.33 -20.82
N TRP A 61 5.90 6.72 -19.54
CA TRP A 61 7.09 6.99 -18.75
C TRP A 61 8.03 5.78 -18.64
N MET A 62 7.48 4.56 -18.51
CA MET A 62 8.26 3.33 -18.50
C MET A 62 8.98 3.10 -19.83
N GLU A 63 8.31 3.34 -20.96
CA GLU A 63 8.90 3.21 -22.29
C GLU A 63 10.05 4.21 -22.49
N ASP A 64 9.82 5.49 -22.20
CA ASP A 64 10.83 6.55 -22.30
C ASP A 64 12.06 6.27 -21.44
N ASN A 65 11.86 5.65 -20.27
CA ASN A 65 12.91 5.29 -19.34
C ASN A 65 13.45 3.86 -19.53
N LYS A 66 13.00 3.13 -20.56
CA LYS A 66 13.44 1.76 -20.86
C LYS A 66 13.25 0.81 -19.67
N ILE A 67 12.16 0.96 -18.93
CA ILE A 67 11.75 0.10 -17.82
C ILE A 67 10.85 -0.99 -18.37
N ASP A 68 11.28 -2.23 -18.21
CA ASP A 68 10.58 -3.39 -18.76
C ASP A 68 9.41 -3.82 -17.91
N HIS A 69 9.58 -3.69 -16.59
CA HIS A 69 8.62 -4.18 -15.61
C HIS A 69 8.65 -3.30 -14.35
N ALA A 70 7.51 -3.14 -13.68
CA ALA A 70 7.42 -2.43 -12.43
C ALA A 70 6.62 -3.22 -11.38
N VAL A 71 7.10 -3.21 -10.14
CA VAL A 71 6.34 -3.70 -9.00
C VAL A 71 5.49 -2.55 -8.48
N VAL A 72 4.17 -2.70 -8.50
CA VAL A 72 3.20 -1.68 -8.08
C VAL A 72 2.70 -2.03 -6.67
N LEU A 73 3.03 -1.19 -5.70
CA LEU A 73 2.67 -1.33 -4.30
C LEU A 73 1.39 -0.55 -3.99
N ASN A 74 0.70 -0.97 -2.93
CA ASN A 74 -0.50 -0.32 -2.45
C ASN A 74 -0.20 1.11 -1.93
N LEU A 75 -1.12 2.03 -2.20
CA LEU A 75 -1.14 3.39 -1.65
C LEU A 75 -1.37 3.33 -0.13
N SER A 76 -0.42 3.88 0.62
CA SER A 76 -0.48 3.91 2.08
C SER A 76 -1.74 4.60 2.63
N GLN A 77 -2.33 5.53 1.87
CA GLN A 77 -3.58 6.23 2.22
C GLN A 77 -4.77 5.26 2.40
N LEU A 78 -4.69 4.08 1.79
CA LEU A 78 -5.74 3.07 1.75
C LEU A 78 -5.42 1.82 2.60
N TYR A 79 -4.45 1.91 3.51
CA TYR A 79 -4.12 0.81 4.43
C TYR A 79 -5.14 0.64 5.56
N GLY A 80 -6.10 1.57 5.68
CA GLY A 80 -7.28 1.40 6.53
C GLY A 80 -7.17 1.87 7.98
N ASN A 81 -6.03 2.45 8.37
CA ASN A 81 -5.85 3.00 9.72
C ASN A 81 -6.93 4.02 10.09
N GLY A 82 -7.51 3.86 11.28
CA GLY A 82 -8.53 4.78 11.81
C GLY A 82 -9.89 4.69 11.12
N LEU A 83 -10.06 3.81 10.12
CA LEU A 83 -11.36 3.54 9.52
C LEU A 83 -12.15 2.55 10.38
N ARG A 84 -13.47 2.74 10.41
CA ARG A 84 -14.37 1.72 10.98
C ARG A 84 -14.28 0.44 10.14
N LEU A 85 -14.41 -0.71 10.78
CA LEU A 85 -14.25 -2.04 10.18
C LEU A 85 -14.95 -2.22 8.82
N GLU A 86 -16.20 -1.77 8.69
CA GLU A 86 -16.95 -1.87 7.43
C GLU A 86 -16.32 -1.06 6.29
N MET A 87 -15.89 0.18 6.58
CA MET A 87 -15.26 1.07 5.60
C MET A 87 -13.83 0.62 5.29
N MET A 88 -13.10 0.14 6.30
CA MET A 88 -11.77 -0.44 6.14
C MET A 88 -11.79 -1.60 5.14
N LYS A 89 -12.72 -2.55 5.31
CA LYS A 89 -12.87 -3.69 4.38
C LYS A 89 -13.16 -3.23 2.95
N LYS A 90 -14.05 -2.24 2.77
CA LYS A 90 -14.40 -1.71 1.44
C LYS A 90 -13.20 -1.01 0.78
N ALA A 91 -12.44 -0.21 1.54
CA ALA A 91 -11.27 0.49 1.03
C ALA A 91 -10.13 -0.46 0.65
N LEU A 92 -9.82 -1.45 1.50
CA LEU A 92 -8.82 -2.48 1.21
C LEU A 92 -9.17 -3.27 -0.05
N ARG A 93 -10.42 -3.77 -0.14
CA ARG A 93 -10.89 -4.53 -1.31
C ARG A 93 -10.83 -3.70 -2.59
N PHE A 94 -11.31 -2.46 -2.56
CA PHE A 94 -11.22 -1.58 -3.74
C PHE A 94 -9.80 -1.50 -4.28
N GLN A 95 -8.83 -1.27 -3.40
CA GLN A 95 -7.45 -1.13 -3.82
C GLN A 95 -6.84 -2.46 -4.30
N ASN A 96 -7.11 -3.56 -3.62
CA ASN A 96 -6.62 -4.89 -4.02
C ASN A 96 -7.20 -5.29 -5.38
N ASP A 97 -8.48 -5.00 -5.62
CA ASP A 97 -9.16 -5.29 -6.87
C ASP A 97 -8.64 -4.43 -8.02
N PHE A 98 -8.41 -3.13 -7.76
CA PHE A 98 -7.75 -2.23 -8.69
C PHE A 98 -6.37 -2.77 -9.09
N ASN A 99 -5.53 -3.11 -8.10
CA ASN A 99 -4.20 -3.64 -8.35
C ASN A 99 -4.22 -4.99 -9.12
N ALA A 100 -5.15 -5.88 -8.78
CA ALA A 100 -5.36 -7.14 -9.49
C ALA A 100 -5.75 -6.91 -10.95
N GLN A 101 -6.69 -6.00 -11.21
CA GLN A 101 -7.13 -5.65 -12.56
C GLN A 101 -5.97 -5.08 -13.39
N ILE A 102 -5.15 -4.21 -12.81
CA ILE A 102 -3.95 -3.68 -13.47
C ILE A 102 -2.98 -4.82 -13.84
N GLN A 103 -2.69 -5.73 -12.90
CA GLN A 103 -1.80 -6.85 -13.17
C GLN A 103 -2.36 -7.77 -14.27
N GLN A 104 -3.64 -8.11 -14.21
CA GLN A 104 -4.27 -8.99 -15.21
C GLN A 104 -4.24 -8.39 -16.61
N ASN A 105 -4.55 -7.10 -16.72
CA ASN A 105 -4.58 -6.40 -18.01
C ASN A 105 -3.18 -6.09 -18.58
N HIS A 106 -2.16 -6.05 -17.72
CA HIS A 106 -0.80 -5.63 -18.06
C HIS A 106 0.28 -6.53 -17.45
N ALA A 107 0.06 -7.84 -17.39
CA ALA A 107 0.91 -8.79 -16.67
C ALA A 107 2.38 -8.81 -17.14
N SER A 108 2.63 -8.45 -18.41
CA SER A 108 3.99 -8.32 -18.94
C SER A 108 4.74 -7.10 -18.38
N LYS A 109 4.03 -6.09 -17.89
CA LYS A 109 4.56 -4.80 -17.42
C LYS A 109 4.51 -4.65 -15.90
N PHE A 110 3.55 -5.28 -15.23
CA PHE A 110 3.34 -5.09 -13.80
C PHE A 110 3.24 -6.38 -13.01
N THR A 111 3.84 -6.36 -11.82
CA THR A 111 3.50 -7.24 -10.70
C THR A 111 2.91 -6.33 -9.64
N CYS A 112 1.68 -6.58 -9.20
CA CYS A 112 0.99 -5.71 -8.25
C CYS A 112 0.93 -6.35 -6.86
N GLY A 113 0.92 -5.49 -5.84
CA GLY A 113 0.72 -5.87 -4.47
C GLY A 113 -0.74 -5.83 -4.03
N PHE A 114 -1.01 -6.49 -2.92
CA PHE A 114 -2.24 -6.34 -2.16
C PHE A 114 -1.93 -5.97 -0.71
N VAL A 115 -2.88 -5.33 -0.05
CA VAL A 115 -2.77 -4.89 1.33
C VAL A 115 -3.82 -5.54 2.20
N ILE A 116 -3.45 -5.78 3.46
CA ILE A 116 -4.36 -6.13 4.54
C ILE A 116 -4.18 -5.16 5.71
N HIS A 117 -5.10 -5.19 6.68
CA HIS A 117 -4.96 -4.43 7.90
C HIS A 117 -4.61 -5.36 9.08
N PRO A 118 -3.39 -5.29 9.65
CA PRO A 118 -2.95 -6.23 10.68
C PRO A 118 -3.80 -6.21 11.96
N GLY A 119 -4.36 -5.04 12.32
CA GLY A 119 -5.26 -4.88 13.48
C GLY A 119 -6.59 -5.65 13.41
N PHE A 120 -6.84 -6.42 12.34
CA PHE A 120 -8.01 -7.30 12.21
C PHE A 120 -7.59 -8.66 11.62
N ILE A 121 -6.86 -9.45 12.41
CA ILE A 121 -6.21 -10.72 12.00
C ILE A 121 -7.11 -11.63 11.17
N GLN A 122 -8.30 -12.00 11.66
CA GLN A 122 -9.15 -12.94 10.92
C GLN A 122 -9.54 -12.43 9.52
N GLY A 123 -9.77 -11.12 9.39
CA GLY A 123 -10.04 -10.52 8.08
C GLY A 123 -8.79 -10.36 7.23
N ALA A 124 -7.62 -10.15 7.84
CA ALA A 124 -6.35 -10.11 7.13
C ALA A 124 -6.02 -11.48 6.51
N LEU A 125 -6.15 -12.56 7.28
CA LEU A 125 -5.92 -13.92 6.77
C LEU A 125 -6.86 -14.25 5.61
N TRP A 126 -8.15 -13.96 5.77
CA TRP A 126 -9.15 -14.17 4.72
C TRP A 126 -8.85 -13.36 3.44
N GLU A 127 -8.43 -12.10 3.59
CA GLU A 127 -8.10 -11.26 2.44
C GLU A 127 -6.80 -11.71 1.77
N ILE A 128 -5.83 -12.26 2.52
CA ILE A 128 -4.64 -12.92 1.93
C ILE A 128 -5.06 -14.09 1.05
N GLU A 129 -5.86 -15.03 1.58
CA GLU A 129 -6.34 -16.20 0.83
C GLU A 129 -7.04 -15.75 -0.46
N ARG A 130 -7.99 -14.83 -0.36
CA ARG A 130 -8.70 -14.26 -1.51
C ARG A 130 -7.75 -13.63 -2.53
N CYS A 131 -6.83 -12.77 -2.10
CA CYS A 131 -5.90 -12.10 -3.01
C CYS A 131 -4.97 -13.09 -3.72
N VAL A 132 -4.62 -14.20 -3.07
CA VAL A 132 -3.72 -15.19 -3.64
C VAL A 132 -4.45 -16.20 -4.52
N GLU A 133 -5.58 -16.72 -4.06
CA GLU A 133 -6.33 -17.82 -4.70
C GLU A 133 -7.26 -17.31 -5.81
N ASP A 134 -7.92 -16.18 -5.60
CA ASP A 134 -8.90 -15.65 -6.56
C ASP A 134 -8.30 -14.58 -7.49
N LEU A 135 -7.38 -13.75 -6.97
CA LEU A 135 -6.83 -12.61 -7.72
C LEU A 135 -5.41 -12.84 -8.26
N GLU A 136 -4.79 -13.97 -7.90
CA GLU A 136 -3.45 -14.38 -8.34
C GLU A 136 -2.33 -13.37 -8.00
N LEU A 137 -2.50 -12.61 -6.92
CA LEU A 137 -1.49 -11.67 -6.43
C LEU A 137 -0.45 -12.36 -5.54
N LYS A 138 0.81 -11.90 -5.61
CA LYS A 138 1.95 -12.55 -4.92
C LYS A 138 2.83 -11.61 -4.10
N VAL A 139 2.50 -10.31 -4.06
CA VAL A 139 3.23 -9.30 -3.27
C VAL A 139 2.31 -8.79 -2.16
N LEU A 140 2.61 -9.13 -0.92
CA LEU A 140 1.90 -8.65 0.26
C LEU A 140 2.56 -7.35 0.74
N CYS A 141 1.81 -6.25 0.68
CA CYS A 141 2.22 -4.95 1.21
C CYS A 141 1.68 -4.80 2.62
N LEU A 142 2.57 -4.58 3.59
CA LEU A 142 2.23 -4.36 4.99
C LEU A 142 2.78 -3.02 5.46
N PRO A 143 2.13 -2.39 6.44
CA PRO A 143 2.72 -1.22 7.07
C PRO A 143 3.91 -1.59 7.96
N THR A 144 4.77 -0.63 8.27
CA THR A 144 5.69 -0.76 9.42
C THR A 144 4.92 -0.84 10.75
N HIS A 145 3.85 -0.06 10.87
CA HIS A 145 3.05 0.10 12.08
C HIS A 145 1.57 0.31 11.74
N PHE A 146 0.67 -0.21 12.56
CA PHE A 146 -0.77 -0.07 12.39
C PHE A 146 -1.43 0.33 13.70
N MET A 147 -2.67 0.82 13.60
CA MET A 147 -3.48 1.14 14.77
C MET A 147 -4.38 -0.04 15.11
N ASP A 148 -4.39 -0.49 16.36
CA ASP A 148 -5.32 -1.53 16.81
C ASP A 148 -6.75 -1.00 17.05
N SER A 149 -7.64 -1.88 17.50
CA SER A 149 -9.06 -1.55 17.72
C SER A 149 -9.31 -0.48 18.81
N VAL A 150 -8.34 -0.23 19.70
CA VAL A 150 -8.44 0.76 20.78
C VAL A 150 -7.66 2.04 20.48
N GLY A 151 -7.03 2.13 19.31
CA GLY A 151 -6.32 3.32 18.86
C GLY A 151 -4.82 3.32 19.19
N GLN A 152 -4.27 2.20 19.68
CA GLN A 152 -2.85 2.08 20.01
C GLN A 152 -2.05 1.71 18.76
N TRP A 153 -0.92 2.39 18.57
CA TRP A 153 0.03 2.06 17.52
C TRP A 153 0.87 0.86 17.91
N ARG A 154 0.99 -0.11 16.99
CA ARG A 154 1.77 -1.34 17.16
C ARG A 154 2.65 -1.57 15.93
N SER A 155 3.82 -2.16 16.13
CA SER A 155 4.67 -2.64 15.05
C SER A 155 4.00 -3.81 14.33
N VAL A 156 4.17 -3.91 13.02
CA VAL A 156 3.68 -5.07 12.24
C VAL A 156 4.31 -6.39 12.70
N PHE A 157 5.49 -6.33 13.32
CA PHE A 157 6.16 -7.50 13.88
C PHE A 157 5.74 -7.78 15.34
N ASP A 158 4.60 -7.26 15.81
CA ASP A 158 3.97 -7.75 17.04
C ASP A 158 3.56 -9.23 16.88
N ARG A 159 3.74 -10.04 17.93
CA ARG A 159 3.44 -11.49 17.91
C ARG A 159 2.00 -11.81 17.55
N GLU A 160 1.06 -10.89 17.80
CA GLU A 160 -0.33 -11.07 17.37
C GLU A 160 -0.47 -11.21 15.85
N ASN A 161 0.53 -10.76 15.07
CA ASN A 161 0.57 -10.87 13.62
C ASN A 161 1.32 -12.11 13.10
N ASP A 162 1.84 -13.00 13.96
CA ASP A 162 2.62 -14.18 13.52
C ASP A 162 1.86 -15.01 12.47
N ALA A 163 0.55 -15.18 12.64
CA ALA A 163 -0.32 -15.90 11.71
C ALA A 163 -0.33 -15.29 10.29
N ILE A 164 -0.16 -13.96 10.15
CA ILE A 164 -0.06 -13.29 8.84
C ILE A 164 1.22 -13.75 8.13
N PHE A 165 2.33 -13.81 8.86
CA PHE A 165 3.62 -14.20 8.30
C PHE A 165 3.70 -15.71 8.03
N GLU A 166 3.12 -16.55 8.88
CA GLU A 166 2.97 -17.99 8.65
C GLU A 166 2.18 -18.27 7.36
N LEU A 167 1.07 -17.57 7.15
CA LEU A 167 0.27 -17.71 5.93
C LEU A 167 1.01 -17.16 4.70
N ALA A 168 1.73 -16.04 4.84
CA ALA A 168 2.55 -15.50 3.78
C ALA A 168 3.68 -16.47 3.37
N ASP A 169 4.33 -17.14 4.33
CA ASP A 169 5.32 -18.17 4.05
C ASP A 169 4.68 -19.41 3.40
N HIS A 170 3.50 -19.83 3.84
CA HIS A 170 2.76 -20.94 3.23
C HIS A 170 2.56 -20.70 1.71
N TYR A 171 2.10 -19.50 1.34
CA TYR A 171 1.91 -19.12 -0.06
C TYR A 171 3.18 -18.64 -0.77
N LYS A 172 4.32 -18.58 -0.07
CA LYS A 172 5.62 -18.07 -0.57
C LYS A 172 5.52 -16.66 -1.16
N LEU A 173 4.81 -15.78 -0.45
CA LEU A 173 4.61 -14.39 -0.87
C LEU A 173 5.89 -13.57 -0.72
N ALA A 174 6.11 -12.65 -1.65
CA ALA A 174 7.03 -11.54 -1.43
C ALA A 174 6.36 -10.54 -0.48
N ILE A 175 7.10 -10.03 0.51
CA ILE A 175 6.58 -9.06 1.48
C ILE A 175 7.28 -7.72 1.26
N GLU A 176 6.49 -6.66 1.15
CA GLU A 176 6.95 -5.27 1.19
C GLU A 176 6.44 -4.61 2.47
N ILE A 177 7.31 -3.88 3.17
CA ILE A 177 6.99 -3.17 4.41
C ILE A 177 7.11 -1.67 4.20
N HIS A 178 5.98 -0.96 4.22
CA HIS A 178 5.91 0.47 3.90
C HIS A 178 5.68 1.34 5.16
N PRO A 179 6.46 2.41 5.39
CA PRO A 179 6.20 3.37 6.45
C PRO A 179 5.12 4.41 6.06
N TYR A 180 4.25 4.79 6.98
CA TYR A 180 3.22 5.81 6.75
C TYR A 180 2.66 6.34 8.07
N ASP A 181 1.89 7.43 8.04
CA ASP A 181 1.24 8.01 9.22
C ASP A 181 2.19 8.41 10.37
N GLY A 182 3.49 8.60 10.10
CA GLY A 182 4.47 8.93 11.13
C GLY A 182 4.14 10.20 11.93
N ASP A 183 3.58 11.23 11.29
CA ASP A 183 3.10 12.45 11.93
C ASP A 183 1.93 12.19 12.90
N LYS A 184 1.02 11.27 12.56
CA LYS A 184 -0.08 10.84 13.44
C LYS A 184 0.43 10.06 14.65
N MET A 185 1.47 9.24 14.49
CA MET A 185 2.07 8.45 15.59
C MET A 185 2.68 9.36 16.66
N ILE A 186 3.45 10.36 16.25
CA ILE A 186 4.16 11.27 17.15
C ILE A 186 3.34 12.50 17.55
N LYS A 187 2.15 12.67 16.97
CA LYS A 187 1.26 13.84 17.15
C LYS A 187 1.93 15.17 16.84
N LEU A 188 2.75 15.23 15.80
CA LEU A 188 3.39 16.48 15.37
C LEU A 188 2.61 17.12 14.23
N GLU A 189 2.45 18.44 14.30
CA GLU A 189 1.82 19.22 13.23
C GLU A 189 2.61 19.08 11.92
N ASN A 190 1.89 18.76 10.84
CA ASN A 190 2.45 18.61 9.51
C ASN A 190 2.49 19.96 8.78
N THR A 191 3.49 20.78 9.07
CA THR A 191 3.64 22.13 8.48
C THR A 191 4.33 22.12 7.10
N SER A 192 4.97 21.02 6.73
CA SER A 192 5.64 20.84 5.44
C SER A 192 5.60 19.38 5.04
N TRP A 193 5.07 19.08 3.85
CA TRP A 193 4.84 17.69 3.46
C TRP A 193 6.13 16.87 3.50
N ARG A 194 7.31 17.41 3.16
CA ARG A 194 8.60 16.67 3.17
C ARG A 194 9.03 16.20 4.56
N PHE A 195 8.45 16.75 5.61
CA PHE A 195 8.70 16.37 7.00
C PHE A 195 8.43 14.88 7.26
N HIS A 196 7.55 14.24 6.48
CA HIS A 196 7.22 12.83 6.63
C HIS A 196 8.42 11.88 6.43
N LEU A 197 9.45 12.29 5.67
CA LEU A 197 10.56 11.40 5.30
C LEU A 197 11.42 10.98 6.51
N ILE A 198 11.64 11.89 7.47
CA ILE A 198 12.44 11.60 8.68
C ILE A 198 11.75 10.51 9.51
N TRP A 199 10.44 10.60 9.66
CA TRP A 199 9.67 9.63 10.43
C TRP A 199 9.55 8.31 9.72
N MET A 200 9.45 8.31 8.39
CA MET A 200 9.49 7.05 7.64
C MET A 200 10.77 6.26 7.90
N LEU A 201 11.93 6.92 7.95
CA LEU A 201 13.20 6.27 8.30
C LEU A 201 13.18 5.72 9.73
N ALA A 202 12.68 6.48 10.69
CA ALA A 202 12.57 6.03 12.09
C ALA A 202 11.64 4.83 12.24
N GLN A 203 10.49 4.84 11.55
CA GLN A 203 9.52 3.73 11.53
C GLN A 203 10.13 2.46 10.92
N CYS A 204 10.87 2.60 9.81
CA CYS A 204 11.57 1.46 9.22
C CYS A 204 12.65 0.92 10.16
N GLY A 205 13.39 1.80 10.85
CA GLY A 205 14.39 1.38 11.83
C GLY A 205 13.80 0.61 13.00
N ASP A 206 12.67 1.08 13.55
CA ASP A 206 11.96 0.39 14.63
C ASP A 206 11.38 -0.95 14.18
N ALA A 207 10.67 -0.98 13.04
CA ALA A 207 10.13 -2.22 12.49
C ALA A 207 11.23 -3.24 12.19
N TYR A 208 12.34 -2.81 11.59
CA TYR A 208 13.49 -3.69 11.35
C TYR A 208 14.10 -4.21 12.67
N HIS A 209 14.17 -3.38 13.71
CA HIS A 209 14.64 -3.82 15.02
C HIS A 209 13.83 -5.00 15.55
N PHE A 210 12.50 -4.91 15.54
CA PHE A 210 11.63 -6.01 15.99
C PHE A 210 11.66 -7.23 15.07
N TYR A 211 11.75 -7.04 13.76
CA TYR A 211 11.99 -8.13 12.81
C TYR A 211 13.24 -8.95 13.19
N THR A 212 14.34 -8.26 13.52
CA THR A 212 15.58 -8.93 13.93
C THR A 212 15.49 -9.55 15.32
N LEU A 213 14.90 -8.85 16.30
CA LEU A 213 14.76 -9.34 17.67
C LEU A 213 13.87 -10.58 17.77
N ASN A 214 12.85 -10.67 16.93
CA ASN A 214 11.94 -11.80 16.88
C ASN A 214 12.50 -12.98 16.07
N GLY A 215 13.68 -12.86 15.46
CA GLY A 215 14.32 -13.95 14.73
C GLY A 215 13.62 -14.31 13.41
N MET A 216 12.99 -13.34 12.75
CA MET A 216 12.22 -13.54 11.50
C MET A 216 13.09 -13.44 10.22
N GLN A 217 14.42 -13.42 10.37
CA GLN A 217 15.42 -13.32 9.30
C GLN A 217 15.54 -14.58 8.45
#